data_AF-A0A3B0VKG8-F1
#
_entry.id   AF-A0A3B0VKG8-F1
#
_cell.length_a   1.000
_cell.length_b   1.000
_cell.length_c   1.000
_cell.angle_alpha   90.00
_cell.angle_beta   90.00
_cell.angle_gamma   90.00
#
_symmetry.space_group_name_H-M   'P 1'
#
loop_
_entity.id
_entity.type
_entity.pdbx_description
1 polymer ?
#
loop_
_entity_poly.entity_id
_entity_poly.type
_entity_poly.pdbx_seq_one_letter_code
_entity_poly.pdbx_strand_id
1 'polypeptide(L)'
;MKMDKQLRLLISFLILFTAAAVQASVIDAPHNETNGIKCSTCHTYSLWWQYSPADQSAPPHDHSAIVSAVCNRCHDGSHSAYPPMLSHSSTNTGSTTGTWSTSCTDCHDPHFQAQLDWASTYAAKLYLITGTIDSVTDNGNGTSDLAYSGAPADNLTGDWTSRARWGKKDDSPTATRGLVLVVNTATAENTYLVISATSTTITVKGVVASTAATKSFGLIYGQLIKSMITVPNPPANTPNPRPVKFFNPDTTYAVGGFTNQETPPTGICQVCHTKTTHWTEDGLLNNHNASIRCTACHDTAKGFKPGGHTDATFAWAGDCNTCHTDGGQGIVAGVHKNTCTLCHNNPSGGSGTTIVGVGGDGNAQLGAALADFNTATCLTCHPSSTYPKPW
;
A
#
# COMPACT_ATOMS: atom_id res chain seq x y z
N MET A 1 -47.10 -45.02 4.76
CA MET A 1 -46.35 -44.85 6.03
C MET A 1 -46.73 -43.53 6.67
N LYS A 2 -47.37 -43.54 7.85
CA LYS A 2 -47.60 -42.32 8.64
C LYS A 2 -46.27 -41.96 9.32
N MET A 3 -45.54 -40.98 8.77
CA MET A 3 -44.43 -40.38 9.51
C MET A 3 -44.97 -39.78 10.81
N ASP A 4 -44.41 -40.25 11.93
CA ASP A 4 -44.68 -39.78 13.28
C ASP A 4 -44.54 -38.25 13.35
N LYS A 5 -45.45 -37.61 14.10
CA LYS A 5 -45.41 -36.17 14.37
C LYS A 5 -44.07 -35.76 15.01
N GLN A 6 -43.45 -36.63 15.82
CA GLN A 6 -42.14 -36.37 16.43
C GLN A 6 -41.01 -36.32 15.38
N LEU A 7 -41.04 -37.22 14.40
CA LEU A 7 -40.05 -37.25 13.31
C LEU A 7 -40.18 -36.02 12.40
N ARG A 8 -41.41 -35.55 12.14
CA ARG A 8 -41.63 -34.32 11.38
C ARG A 8 -41.11 -33.09 12.13
N LEU A 9 -41.31 -33.03 13.45
CA LEU A 9 -40.81 -31.92 14.25
C LEU A 9 -39.27 -31.89 14.28
N LEU A 10 -38.64 -33.06 14.41
CA LEU A 10 -37.18 -33.19 14.40
C LEU A 10 -36.57 -32.80 13.05
N ILE A 11 -37.17 -33.24 11.94
CA ILE A 11 -36.72 -32.87 10.58
C ILE A 11 -36.92 -31.37 10.36
N SER A 12 -38.05 -30.78 10.75
CA SER A 12 -38.26 -29.34 10.66
C SER A 12 -37.26 -28.55 11.51
N PHE A 13 -36.89 -29.04 12.70
CA PHE A 13 -35.88 -28.42 13.57
C PHE A 13 -34.47 -28.54 12.98
N LEU A 14 -34.13 -29.67 12.35
CA LEU A 14 -32.85 -29.87 11.64
C LEU A 14 -32.75 -28.99 10.38
N ILE A 15 -33.85 -28.81 9.66
CA ILE A 15 -33.92 -27.89 8.50
C ILE A 15 -33.80 -26.43 8.97
N LEU A 16 -34.38 -26.07 10.13
CA LEU A 16 -34.22 -24.73 10.71
C LEU A 16 -32.77 -24.43 11.13
N PHE A 17 -32.03 -25.43 11.65
CA PHE A 17 -30.62 -25.27 12.04
C PHE A 17 -29.64 -25.29 10.85
N THR A 18 -30.00 -25.93 9.73
CA THR A 18 -29.20 -25.91 8.49
C THR A 18 -29.46 -24.66 7.63
N ALA A 19 -30.61 -24.00 7.81
CA ALA A 19 -30.95 -22.74 7.14
C ALA A 19 -30.51 -21.48 7.90
N ALA A 20 -29.78 -21.61 9.02
CA ALA A 20 -29.05 -20.49 9.59
C ALA A 20 -27.94 -20.10 8.60
N ALA A 21 -28.29 -19.23 7.65
CA ALA A 21 -27.35 -18.58 6.76
C ALA A 21 -26.22 -18.05 7.65
N VAL A 22 -25.02 -18.61 7.46
CA VAL A 22 -23.81 -18.08 8.05
C VAL A 22 -23.74 -16.65 7.53
N GLN A 23 -24.09 -15.68 8.37
CA GLN A 23 -23.85 -14.28 8.05
C GLN A 23 -22.35 -14.21 7.81
N ALA A 24 -21.96 -13.96 6.56
CA ALA A 24 -20.58 -13.73 6.18
C ALA A 24 -20.02 -12.72 7.18
N SER A 25 -18.84 -13.04 7.74
CA SER A 25 -18.22 -12.28 8.82
C SER A 25 -18.41 -10.77 8.68
N VAL A 26 -18.73 -10.11 9.79
CA VAL A 26 -18.96 -8.65 9.99
C VAL A 26 -17.81 -7.75 9.49
N ILE A 27 -16.72 -8.32 8.97
CA ILE A 27 -15.50 -7.63 8.59
C ILE A 27 -15.35 -7.54 7.07
N ASP A 28 -14.68 -6.48 6.64
CA ASP A 28 -14.50 -6.12 5.25
C ASP A 28 -13.41 -6.93 4.54
N ALA A 29 -13.56 -7.08 3.23
CA ALA A 29 -12.48 -7.57 2.39
C ALA A 29 -11.26 -6.64 2.50
N PRO A 30 -10.02 -7.16 2.47
CA PRO A 30 -9.66 -8.54 2.15
C PRO A 30 -9.56 -9.49 3.35
N HIS A 31 -9.78 -9.04 4.58
CA HIS A 31 -9.57 -9.85 5.79
C HIS A 31 -10.83 -10.53 6.28
N ASN A 32 -11.65 -11.05 5.37
CA ASN A 32 -12.93 -11.67 5.70
C ASN A 32 -12.99 -13.15 5.31
N GLU A 33 -14.09 -13.79 5.66
CA GLU A 33 -14.27 -15.23 5.46
C GLU A 33 -14.24 -15.66 4.00
N THR A 34 -14.63 -14.78 3.08
CA THR A 34 -14.54 -15.05 1.63
C THR A 34 -13.09 -15.25 1.20
N ASN A 35 -12.13 -14.71 1.95
CA ASN A 35 -10.70 -14.87 1.75
C ASN A 35 -10.07 -15.95 2.64
N GLY A 36 -10.88 -16.74 3.37
CA GLY A 36 -10.40 -17.77 4.29
C GLY A 36 -9.87 -17.23 5.62
N ILE A 37 -10.11 -15.94 5.92
CA ILE A 37 -9.69 -15.29 7.16
C ILE A 37 -10.91 -15.23 8.07
N LYS A 38 -10.85 -15.93 9.20
CA LYS A 38 -11.89 -15.98 10.23
C LYS A 38 -11.44 -15.18 11.44
N CYS A 39 -12.37 -14.85 12.34
CA CYS A 39 -11.99 -14.22 13.62
C CYS A 39 -10.91 -15.04 14.33
N SER A 40 -11.04 -16.36 14.35
CA SER A 40 -10.03 -17.26 14.92
C SER A 40 -8.66 -17.16 14.24
N THR A 41 -8.57 -16.84 12.95
CA THR A 41 -7.28 -16.65 12.26
C THR A 41 -6.41 -15.60 12.97
N CYS A 42 -7.02 -14.53 13.47
CA CYS A 42 -6.33 -13.48 14.22
C CYS A 42 -6.45 -13.67 15.75
N HIS A 43 -7.55 -14.25 16.23
CA HIS A 43 -7.93 -14.33 17.65
C HIS A 43 -7.75 -15.72 18.30
N THR A 44 -7.12 -16.70 17.64
CA THR A 44 -6.84 -18.04 18.20
C THR A 44 -5.83 -18.08 19.34
N TYR A 45 -5.09 -17.01 19.60
CA TYR A 45 -4.21 -16.95 20.76
C TYR A 45 -5.05 -16.70 22.02
N SER A 46 -5.26 -17.75 22.81
CA SER A 46 -6.00 -17.77 24.09
C SER A 46 -5.45 -16.85 25.20
N LEU A 47 -4.40 -16.08 24.94
CA LEU A 47 -3.86 -15.05 25.84
C LEU A 47 -4.44 -13.64 25.60
N TRP A 48 -5.39 -13.49 24.68
CA TRP A 48 -5.84 -12.17 24.19
C TRP A 48 -6.82 -11.41 25.07
N TRP A 49 -7.39 -11.98 26.13
CA TRP A 49 -8.19 -11.15 27.04
C TRP A 49 -7.34 -10.18 27.88
N GLN A 50 -6.02 -10.39 27.97
CA GLN A 50 -5.07 -9.49 28.65
C GLN A 50 -4.31 -8.57 27.67
N TYR A 51 -4.38 -8.83 26.36
CA TYR A 51 -3.55 -8.17 25.32
C TYR A 51 -4.30 -7.86 24.02
N SER A 52 -5.63 -7.92 24.04
CA SER A 52 -6.49 -7.47 22.94
C SER A 52 -6.12 -6.01 22.57
N PRO A 53 -6.28 -5.57 21.31
CA PRO A 53 -6.24 -4.16 20.90
C PRO A 53 -7.16 -3.24 21.73
N ALA A 54 -8.09 -3.81 22.49
CA ALA A 54 -8.92 -3.11 23.46
C ALA A 54 -8.32 -3.01 24.88
N ASP A 55 -7.31 -3.81 25.21
CA ASP A 55 -6.68 -3.84 26.54
C ASP A 55 -5.33 -3.10 26.52
N GLN A 56 -5.36 -1.87 27.02
CA GLN A 56 -4.24 -0.94 27.14
C GLN A 56 -3.22 -1.34 28.24
N SER A 57 -3.31 -2.55 28.81
CA SER A 57 -2.52 -2.97 29.97
C SER A 57 -1.16 -3.60 29.65
N ALA A 58 -0.84 -3.85 28.37
CA ALA A 58 0.53 -4.18 27.96
C ALA A 58 1.44 -2.94 28.09
N PRO A 59 2.71 -3.08 28.51
CA PRO A 59 3.69 -2.00 28.35
C PRO A 59 3.67 -1.49 26.90
N PRO A 60 3.72 -0.15 26.65
CA PRO A 60 3.54 0.43 25.31
C PRO A 60 4.43 -0.15 24.21
N HIS A 61 5.57 -0.74 24.58
CA HIS A 61 6.51 -1.36 23.65
C HIS A 61 6.14 -2.78 23.21
N ASP A 62 5.32 -3.51 23.98
CA ASP A 62 4.95 -4.90 23.67
C ASP A 62 3.69 -5.01 22.80
N HIS A 63 2.77 -4.05 22.89
CA HIS A 63 1.52 -4.09 22.11
C HIS A 63 1.78 -4.06 20.60
N SER A 64 2.63 -3.13 20.14
CA SER A 64 3.02 -3.01 18.73
C SER A 64 3.67 -4.29 18.20
N ALA A 65 4.52 -4.93 19.01
CA ALA A 65 5.19 -6.18 18.66
C ALA A 65 4.20 -7.36 18.56
N ILE A 66 3.27 -7.49 19.52
CA ILE A 66 2.24 -8.54 19.53
C ILE A 66 1.32 -8.40 18.31
N VAL A 67 0.83 -7.19 18.04
CA VAL A 67 -0.06 -6.96 16.90
C VAL A 67 0.65 -7.19 15.57
N SER A 68 1.89 -6.70 15.44
CA SER A 68 2.70 -6.96 14.24
C SER A 68 2.94 -8.45 14.02
N ALA A 69 3.13 -9.24 15.09
CA ALA A 69 3.29 -10.69 14.98
C ALA A 69 2.05 -11.40 14.41
N VAL A 70 0.83 -10.90 14.67
CA VAL A 70 -0.39 -11.45 14.06
C VAL A 70 -0.44 -11.16 12.56
N CYS A 71 -0.22 -9.90 12.17
CA CYS A 71 -0.21 -9.50 10.77
C CYS A 71 0.87 -10.24 9.96
N ASN A 72 2.06 -10.40 10.56
CA ASN A 72 3.20 -11.05 9.92
C ASN A 72 3.02 -12.55 9.70
N ARG A 73 2.02 -13.22 10.31
CA ARG A 73 1.71 -14.62 9.96
C ARG A 73 1.41 -14.81 8.48
N CYS A 74 0.86 -13.79 7.85
CA CYS A 74 0.56 -13.77 6.41
C CYS A 74 1.54 -12.87 5.66
N HIS A 75 1.99 -11.77 6.27
CA HIS A 75 2.75 -10.72 5.61
C HIS A 75 4.28 -10.78 5.82
N ASP A 76 4.83 -11.87 6.35
CA ASP A 76 6.28 -12.05 6.50
C ASP A 76 7.02 -12.40 5.20
N GLY A 77 6.29 -12.61 4.10
CA GLY A 77 6.86 -13.01 2.80
C GLY A 77 7.05 -14.51 2.62
N SER A 78 6.65 -15.34 3.59
CA SER A 78 6.66 -16.81 3.46
C SER A 78 5.49 -17.34 2.63
N HIS A 79 4.47 -16.51 2.39
CA HIS A 79 3.24 -16.88 1.68
C HIS A 79 3.12 -16.12 0.36
N SER A 80 3.13 -16.84 -0.78
CA SER A 80 2.96 -16.23 -2.11
C SER A 80 1.58 -15.60 -2.35
N ALA A 81 0.58 -15.94 -1.53
CA ALA A 81 -0.77 -15.40 -1.64
C ALA A 81 -0.91 -13.97 -1.05
N TYR A 82 0.07 -13.51 -0.28
CA TYR A 82 0.02 -12.23 0.43
C TYR A 82 1.32 -11.46 0.21
N PRO A 83 1.24 -10.13 -0.02
CA PRO A 83 2.46 -9.37 -0.23
C PRO A 83 3.26 -9.27 1.08
N PRO A 84 4.60 -9.41 1.04
CA PRO A 84 5.45 -9.15 2.20
C PRO A 84 5.33 -7.68 2.62
N MET A 85 5.19 -7.42 3.92
CA MET A 85 5.11 -6.07 4.46
C MET A 85 5.90 -5.96 5.76
N LEU A 86 6.78 -4.97 5.84
CA LEU A 86 7.45 -4.57 7.07
C LEU A 86 6.76 -3.35 7.69
N SER A 87 6.80 -3.26 9.03
CA SER A 87 6.34 -2.09 9.76
C SER A 87 7.23 -0.86 9.52
N HIS A 88 6.68 0.35 9.71
CA HIS A 88 7.50 1.56 9.77
C HIS A 88 8.13 1.65 11.16
N SER A 89 9.44 1.55 11.25
CA SER A 89 10.15 1.60 12.53
C SER A 89 11.59 2.02 12.36
N SER A 90 12.22 2.45 13.44
CA SER A 90 13.65 2.79 13.47
C SER A 90 14.56 1.67 12.95
N THR A 91 14.17 0.40 13.12
CA THR A 91 14.89 -0.76 12.59
C THR A 91 14.75 -0.91 11.08
N ASN A 92 13.55 -0.64 10.53
CA ASN A 92 13.25 -0.88 9.12
C ASN A 92 13.60 0.34 8.25
N THR A 93 13.22 1.54 8.69
CA THR A 93 13.30 2.78 7.91
C THR A 93 14.41 3.73 8.35
N GLY A 94 14.98 3.53 9.55
CA GLY A 94 16.13 4.25 10.06
C GLY A 94 15.90 4.98 11.39
N SER A 95 16.98 5.15 12.15
CA SER A 95 16.96 5.65 13.53
C SER A 95 17.38 7.12 13.69
N THR A 96 17.38 7.89 12.60
CA THR A 96 17.84 9.31 12.59
C THR A 96 17.13 10.17 13.64
N THR A 97 15.89 9.83 14.00
CA THR A 97 15.08 10.55 15.01
C THR A 97 14.95 9.79 16.34
N GLY A 98 15.84 8.83 16.61
CA GLY A 98 15.82 7.95 17.78
C GLY A 98 15.11 6.62 17.53
N THR A 99 14.81 5.90 18.60
CA THR A 99 14.09 4.60 18.55
C THR A 99 12.58 4.84 18.55
N TRP A 100 11.91 4.30 17.55
CA TRP A 100 10.46 4.39 17.38
C TRP A 100 9.92 3.20 16.58
N SER A 101 8.63 2.95 16.67
CA SER A 101 7.93 1.91 15.90
C SER A 101 6.47 2.33 15.69
N THR A 102 5.96 2.06 14.49
CA THR A 102 4.55 2.17 14.11
C THR A 102 4.07 0.76 13.77
N SER A 103 3.06 0.27 14.50
CA SER A 103 2.44 -1.03 14.28
C SER A 103 1.58 -1.03 13.01
N CYS A 104 1.28 -2.22 12.48
CA CYS A 104 0.36 -2.36 11.35
C CYS A 104 -1.00 -1.70 11.64
N THR A 105 -1.52 -1.86 12.86
CA THR A 105 -2.83 -1.34 13.24
C THR A 105 -2.82 0.14 13.63
N ASP A 106 -1.67 0.79 13.68
CA ASP A 106 -1.63 2.25 13.86
C ASP A 106 -2.22 2.93 12.61
N CYS A 107 -2.03 2.32 11.44
CA CYS A 107 -2.56 2.79 10.15
C CYS A 107 -3.76 1.98 9.65
N HIS A 108 -3.80 0.67 9.92
CA HIS A 108 -4.81 -0.24 9.38
C HIS A 108 -5.88 -0.63 10.40
N ASP A 109 -7.12 -0.74 9.96
CA ASP A 109 -8.20 -1.40 10.68
C ASP A 109 -8.37 -2.81 10.10
N PRO A 110 -8.01 -3.88 10.82
CA PRO A 110 -8.10 -5.23 10.27
C PRO A 110 -9.54 -5.68 10.00
N HIS A 111 -10.54 -4.96 10.51
CA HIS A 111 -11.94 -5.32 10.43
C HIS A 111 -12.70 -4.50 9.37
N PHE A 112 -12.38 -3.22 9.17
CA PHE A 112 -13.25 -2.32 8.41
C PHE A 112 -12.51 -1.42 7.41
N GLN A 113 -13.15 -1.15 6.27
CA GLN A 113 -12.73 -0.14 5.30
C GLN A 113 -13.10 1.26 5.82
N ALA A 114 -12.42 1.73 6.86
CA ALA A 114 -12.71 3.02 7.51
C ALA A 114 -12.68 4.22 6.55
N GLN A 115 -12.00 4.14 5.40
CA GLN A 115 -12.09 5.18 4.36
C GLN A 115 -13.53 5.39 3.82
N LEU A 116 -14.43 4.42 3.98
CA LEU A 116 -15.85 4.54 3.64
C LEU A 116 -16.58 5.59 4.48
N ASP A 117 -16.05 5.98 5.64
CA ASP A 117 -16.55 7.11 6.43
C ASP A 117 -16.59 8.41 5.60
N TRP A 118 -15.69 8.53 4.62
CA TRP A 118 -15.61 9.67 3.72
C TRP A 118 -16.59 9.62 2.55
N ALA A 119 -17.39 8.55 2.38
CA ALA A 119 -18.29 8.42 1.24
C ALA A 119 -19.31 9.58 1.15
N SER A 120 -19.80 10.06 2.30
CA SER A 120 -20.77 11.16 2.35
C SER A 120 -20.22 12.50 1.84
N THR A 121 -18.90 12.72 1.92
CA THR A 121 -18.26 14.01 1.65
C THR A 121 -17.27 13.97 0.47
N TYR A 122 -16.74 12.80 0.16
CA TYR A 122 -15.69 12.59 -0.84
C TYR A 122 -15.97 11.42 -1.79
N ALA A 123 -17.22 10.94 -1.93
CA ALA A 123 -17.59 9.83 -2.82
C ALA A 123 -16.94 9.91 -4.21
N ALA A 124 -16.94 11.09 -4.84
CA ALA A 124 -16.38 11.29 -6.19
C ALA A 124 -14.87 10.99 -6.30
N LYS A 125 -14.13 11.07 -5.20
CA LYS A 125 -12.69 10.76 -5.13
C LYS A 125 -12.41 9.41 -4.48
N LEU A 126 -13.25 9.01 -3.53
CA LEU A 126 -13.16 7.74 -2.82
C LEU A 126 -13.37 6.56 -3.76
N TYR A 127 -14.46 6.60 -4.53
CA TYR A 127 -14.76 5.57 -5.52
C TYR A 127 -14.01 5.87 -6.81
N LEU A 128 -12.97 5.08 -7.06
CA LEU A 128 -12.13 5.20 -8.26
C LEU A 128 -12.91 4.82 -9.53
N ILE A 129 -13.86 3.88 -9.37
CA ILE A 129 -14.79 3.44 -10.40
C ILE A 129 -16.16 3.34 -9.78
N THR A 130 -17.19 3.73 -10.53
CA THR A 130 -18.59 3.54 -10.16
C THR A 130 -19.40 3.00 -11.33
N GLY A 131 -20.55 2.40 -11.03
CA GLY A 131 -21.50 1.95 -12.06
C GLY A 131 -22.72 1.30 -11.42
N THR A 132 -23.46 0.54 -12.22
CA THR A 132 -24.63 -0.22 -11.78
C THR A 132 -24.40 -1.71 -12.01
N ILE A 133 -24.73 -2.52 -11.01
CA ILE A 133 -24.72 -3.98 -11.13
C ILE A 133 -25.98 -4.39 -11.88
N ASP A 134 -25.86 -5.00 -13.05
CA ASP A 134 -27.01 -5.45 -13.84
C ASP A 134 -27.50 -6.82 -13.36
N SER A 135 -26.56 -7.73 -13.09
CA SER A 135 -26.85 -9.08 -12.61
C SER A 135 -25.68 -9.65 -11.83
N VAL A 136 -25.97 -10.59 -10.94
CA VAL A 136 -24.98 -11.33 -10.15
C VAL A 136 -25.13 -12.82 -10.43
N THR A 137 -24.02 -13.49 -10.72
CA THR A 137 -23.95 -14.94 -10.90
C THR A 137 -23.00 -15.53 -9.87
N ASP A 138 -23.47 -16.49 -9.07
CA ASP A 138 -22.60 -17.32 -8.23
C ASP A 138 -21.97 -18.42 -9.10
N ASN A 139 -20.64 -18.45 -9.12
CA ASN A 139 -19.88 -19.38 -9.94
C ASN A 139 -19.73 -20.77 -9.30
N GLY A 140 -20.25 -20.98 -8.09
CA GLY A 140 -20.20 -22.25 -7.36
C GLY A 140 -18.82 -22.64 -6.84
N ASN A 141 -17.83 -21.74 -6.95
CA ASN A 141 -16.44 -21.94 -6.55
C ASN A 141 -15.98 -20.88 -5.51
N GLY A 142 -16.94 -20.23 -4.84
CA GLY A 142 -16.64 -19.16 -3.88
C GLY A 142 -16.28 -17.83 -4.54
N THR A 143 -16.63 -17.64 -5.81
CA THR A 143 -16.54 -16.35 -6.51
C THR A 143 -17.90 -15.97 -7.08
N SER A 144 -18.06 -14.68 -7.41
CA SER A 144 -19.24 -14.18 -8.10
C SER A 144 -18.85 -13.29 -9.26
N ASP A 145 -19.59 -13.42 -10.35
CA ASP A 145 -19.51 -12.54 -11.52
C ASP A 145 -20.62 -11.51 -11.46
N LEU A 146 -20.25 -10.24 -11.54
CA LEU A 146 -21.16 -9.11 -11.59
C LEU A 146 -21.12 -8.53 -13.00
N ALA A 147 -22.20 -8.74 -13.75
CA ALA A 147 -22.42 -7.97 -14.97
C ALA A 147 -22.72 -6.52 -14.58
N TYR A 148 -22.15 -5.56 -15.32
CA TYR A 148 -22.32 -4.16 -14.98
C TYR A 148 -22.49 -3.25 -16.20
N SER A 149 -23.17 -2.14 -15.96
CA SER A 149 -23.41 -1.07 -16.92
C SER A 149 -23.14 0.31 -16.30
N GLY A 150 -23.22 1.33 -17.16
CA GLY A 150 -22.81 2.70 -16.87
C GLY A 150 -21.38 2.98 -17.35
N ALA A 151 -21.11 4.23 -17.70
CA ALA A 151 -19.75 4.66 -17.92
C ALA A 151 -19.03 4.56 -16.55
N PRO A 152 -17.98 3.74 -16.39
CA PRO A 152 -17.11 3.90 -15.24
C PRO A 152 -16.69 5.36 -15.25
N ALA A 153 -17.14 6.15 -14.27
CA ALA A 153 -16.85 7.58 -14.27
C ALA A 153 -15.33 7.74 -14.42
N ASP A 154 -14.90 8.48 -15.46
CA ASP A 154 -13.50 8.66 -15.88
C ASP A 154 -12.67 9.48 -14.88
N ASN A 155 -12.92 9.37 -13.58
CA ASN A 155 -11.96 9.72 -12.54
C ASN A 155 -10.80 8.72 -12.46
N LEU A 156 -10.71 7.81 -13.44
CA LEU A 156 -9.58 6.95 -13.75
C LEU A 156 -8.35 7.81 -14.06
N THR A 157 -7.66 8.20 -13.00
CA THR A 157 -6.36 8.87 -13.08
C THR A 157 -5.26 7.86 -12.75
N GLY A 158 -4.14 7.98 -13.45
CA GLY A 158 -3.04 7.04 -13.33
C GLY A 158 -3.38 5.68 -13.94
N ASP A 159 -3.07 4.63 -13.21
CA ASP A 159 -3.02 3.28 -13.75
C ASP A 159 -4.35 2.53 -13.73
N TRP A 160 -5.36 3.06 -13.04
CA TRP A 160 -6.68 2.41 -12.89
C TRP A 160 -7.50 2.42 -14.18
N THR A 161 -7.06 3.13 -15.22
CA THR A 161 -7.63 3.10 -16.58
C THR A 161 -7.64 1.69 -17.17
N SER A 162 -6.69 0.84 -16.78
CA SER A 162 -6.63 -0.55 -17.19
C SER A 162 -7.41 -1.45 -16.23
N ARG A 163 -8.52 -2.02 -16.72
CA ARG A 163 -9.32 -3.01 -15.98
C ARG A 163 -8.52 -4.24 -15.54
N ALA A 164 -7.49 -4.59 -16.30
CA ALA A 164 -6.57 -5.67 -15.95
C ALA A 164 -5.85 -5.39 -14.61
N ARG A 165 -5.80 -4.15 -14.13
CA ARG A 165 -5.20 -3.79 -12.84
C ARG A 165 -6.16 -3.88 -11.66
N TRP A 166 -7.47 -3.86 -11.89
CA TRP A 166 -8.44 -3.81 -10.80
C TRP A 166 -8.35 -5.03 -9.88
N GLY A 167 -7.98 -6.20 -10.42
CA GLY A 167 -7.76 -7.41 -9.63
C GLY A 167 -6.29 -7.78 -9.42
N LYS A 168 -5.35 -7.01 -9.98
CA LYS A 168 -3.92 -7.36 -9.89
C LYS A 168 -3.40 -7.19 -8.47
N LYS A 169 -2.66 -8.20 -8.04
CA LYS A 169 -1.82 -8.20 -6.85
C LYS A 169 -0.47 -8.69 -7.32
N ASP A 170 0.25 -7.86 -8.05
CA ASP A 170 1.60 -8.28 -8.46
C ASP A 170 2.53 -8.30 -7.24
N ASP A 171 3.54 -9.15 -7.35
CA ASP A 171 4.63 -9.38 -6.43
C ASP A 171 5.81 -8.40 -6.65
N SER A 172 5.60 -7.39 -7.50
CA SER A 172 6.59 -6.34 -7.74
C SER A 172 6.92 -5.61 -6.43
N PRO A 173 8.17 -5.13 -6.22
CA PRO A 173 8.48 -4.18 -5.14
C PRO A 173 7.68 -2.87 -5.22
N THR A 174 6.95 -2.63 -6.32
CA THR A 174 5.95 -1.56 -6.48
C THR A 174 4.50 -2.04 -6.29
N ALA A 175 4.31 -3.24 -5.73
CA ALA A 175 3.04 -3.98 -5.70
C ALA A 175 1.85 -3.08 -5.38
N THR A 176 1.05 -2.79 -6.40
CA THR A 176 -0.24 -2.14 -6.17
C THR A 176 -1.25 -3.22 -5.86
N ARG A 177 -1.87 -3.15 -4.68
CA ARG A 177 -3.01 -4.01 -4.38
C ARG A 177 -4.15 -3.70 -5.35
N GLY A 178 -4.92 -4.73 -5.71
CA GLY A 178 -6.15 -4.56 -6.44
C GLY A 178 -7.21 -3.80 -5.65
N LEU A 179 -8.30 -3.47 -6.33
CA LEU A 179 -9.44 -2.77 -5.79
C LEU A 179 -10.37 -3.70 -5.02
N VAL A 180 -11.20 -3.08 -4.19
CA VAL A 180 -12.28 -3.71 -3.45
C VAL A 180 -13.59 -3.17 -3.98
N LEU A 181 -14.49 -4.08 -4.34
CA LEU A 181 -15.87 -3.77 -4.69
C LEU A 181 -16.64 -3.43 -3.42
N VAL A 182 -17.39 -2.33 -3.46
CA VAL A 182 -18.38 -1.92 -2.48
C VAL A 182 -19.74 -2.00 -3.15
N VAL A 183 -20.66 -2.79 -2.58
CA VAL A 183 -22.02 -2.89 -3.09
C VAL A 183 -22.84 -1.73 -2.54
N ASN A 184 -23.65 -1.10 -3.38
CA ASN A 184 -24.50 0.03 -3.03
C ASN A 184 -23.71 1.20 -2.42
N THR A 185 -23.21 2.10 -3.27
CA THR A 185 -22.41 3.27 -2.86
C THR A 185 -23.11 4.23 -1.89
N ALA A 186 -24.44 4.16 -1.78
CA ALA A 186 -25.22 4.99 -0.87
C ALA A 186 -25.15 4.50 0.59
N THR A 187 -25.01 3.20 0.80
CA THR A 187 -24.94 2.59 2.13
C THR A 187 -23.57 1.97 2.43
N ALA A 188 -22.72 1.86 1.41
CA ALA A 188 -21.38 1.27 1.47
C ALA A 188 -21.39 -0.15 2.08
N GLU A 189 -22.39 -0.94 1.69
CA GLU A 189 -22.60 -2.28 2.22
C GLU A 189 -21.68 -3.30 1.54
N ASN A 190 -21.19 -4.27 2.32
CA ASN A 190 -20.52 -5.48 1.86
C ASN A 190 -19.36 -5.24 0.89
N THR A 191 -18.16 -5.50 1.36
CA THR A 191 -16.97 -5.34 0.54
C THR A 191 -16.44 -6.68 0.03
N TYR A 192 -16.04 -6.71 -1.24
CA TYR A 192 -15.51 -7.92 -1.89
C TYR A 192 -14.21 -7.61 -2.62
N LEU A 193 -13.26 -8.52 -2.52
CA LEU A 193 -12.01 -8.39 -3.24
C LEU A 193 -12.23 -8.63 -4.74
N VAL A 194 -11.79 -7.70 -5.60
CA VAL A 194 -11.79 -7.91 -7.05
C VAL A 194 -10.67 -8.89 -7.45
N ILE A 195 -11.02 -9.89 -8.26
CA ILE A 195 -10.08 -10.89 -8.80
C ILE A 195 -9.71 -10.53 -10.24
N SER A 196 -10.70 -10.14 -11.04
CA SER A 196 -10.53 -9.76 -12.44
C SER A 196 -11.68 -8.87 -12.91
N ALA A 197 -11.45 -8.13 -13.98
CA ALA A 197 -12.49 -7.33 -14.60
C ALA A 197 -12.31 -7.26 -16.12
N THR A 198 -13.44 -7.27 -16.83
CA THR A 198 -13.57 -7.02 -18.27
C THR A 198 -14.42 -5.77 -18.48
N SER A 199 -14.69 -5.41 -19.73
CA SER A 199 -15.56 -4.27 -20.06
C SER A 199 -17.00 -4.37 -19.55
N THR A 200 -17.47 -5.58 -19.22
CA THR A 200 -18.87 -5.83 -18.84
C THR A 200 -19.02 -6.66 -17.56
N THR A 201 -17.94 -7.24 -17.04
CA THR A 201 -18.00 -8.15 -15.89
C THR A 201 -16.90 -7.85 -14.89
N ILE A 202 -17.24 -7.81 -13.60
CA ILE A 202 -16.29 -7.80 -12.48
C ILE A 202 -16.44 -9.14 -11.77
N THR A 203 -15.34 -9.88 -11.63
CA THR A 203 -15.29 -11.11 -10.85
C THR A 203 -14.70 -10.81 -9.48
N VAL A 204 -15.39 -11.20 -8.41
CA VAL A 204 -14.97 -10.98 -7.03
C VAL A 204 -14.83 -12.27 -6.24
N LYS A 205 -14.03 -12.22 -5.17
CA LYS A 205 -13.90 -13.32 -4.22
C LYS A 205 -14.99 -13.24 -3.15
N GLY A 206 -15.77 -14.31 -3.04
CA GLY A 206 -16.96 -14.40 -2.20
C GLY A 206 -18.24 -14.57 -3.00
N VAL A 207 -19.31 -14.98 -2.31
CA VAL A 207 -20.66 -15.05 -2.88
C VAL A 207 -21.35 -13.72 -2.65
N VAL A 208 -21.72 -13.04 -3.73
CA VAL A 208 -22.51 -11.80 -3.69
C VAL A 208 -23.99 -12.17 -3.78
N ALA A 209 -24.82 -11.63 -2.90
CA ALA A 209 -26.25 -11.89 -2.93
C ALA A 209 -26.89 -11.37 -4.22
N SER A 210 -27.81 -12.12 -4.82
CA SER A 210 -28.51 -11.70 -6.05
C SER A 210 -29.33 -10.42 -5.88
N THR A 211 -29.68 -10.06 -4.64
CA THR A 211 -30.31 -8.77 -4.28
C THR A 211 -29.42 -7.55 -4.53
N ALA A 212 -28.12 -7.74 -4.77
CA ALA A 212 -27.22 -6.69 -5.21
C ALA A 212 -27.44 -6.27 -6.67
N ALA A 213 -28.16 -7.07 -7.47
CA ALA A 213 -28.57 -6.67 -8.81
C ALA A 213 -29.38 -5.36 -8.74
N THR A 214 -29.21 -4.51 -9.75
CA THR A 214 -29.74 -3.13 -9.89
C THR A 214 -29.17 -2.10 -8.91
N LYS A 215 -28.32 -2.49 -7.96
CA LYS A 215 -27.65 -1.53 -7.05
C LYS A 215 -26.50 -0.83 -7.75
N SER A 216 -26.14 0.36 -7.27
CA SER A 216 -24.87 0.96 -7.63
C SER A 216 -23.71 0.13 -7.06
N PHE A 217 -22.53 0.29 -7.64
CA PHE A 217 -21.29 -0.17 -7.02
C PHE A 217 -20.21 0.91 -7.08
N GLY A 218 -19.23 0.77 -6.20
CA GLY A 218 -18.01 1.56 -6.20
C GLY A 218 -16.79 0.65 -6.05
N LEU A 219 -15.69 0.96 -6.72
CA LEU A 219 -14.40 0.32 -6.48
C LEU A 219 -13.51 1.28 -5.69
N ILE A 220 -13.05 0.83 -4.53
CA ILE A 220 -12.13 1.57 -3.66
C ILE A 220 -10.76 0.90 -3.62
N TYR A 221 -9.74 1.64 -3.22
CA TYR A 221 -8.42 1.06 -2.99
C TYR A 221 -8.41 0.23 -1.68
N GLY A 222 -8.16 -1.08 -1.81
CA GLY A 222 -8.39 -2.08 -0.76
C GLY A 222 -7.34 -2.16 0.36
N GLN A 223 -7.02 -1.04 1.00
CA GLN A 223 -5.98 -0.99 2.03
C GLN A 223 -6.46 -0.92 3.48
N LEU A 224 -7.76 -0.94 3.79
CA LEU A 224 -8.23 -0.95 5.19
C LEU A 224 -7.56 0.15 6.05
N ILE A 225 -7.22 1.28 5.44
CA ILE A 225 -6.54 2.38 6.14
C ILE A 225 -7.58 3.11 6.97
N LYS A 226 -7.22 3.38 8.23
CA LYS A 226 -8.06 4.13 9.16
C LYS A 226 -8.37 5.53 8.62
N SER A 227 -9.61 5.98 8.80
CA SER A 227 -10.01 7.37 8.53
C SER A 227 -9.38 8.34 9.53
N MET A 228 -8.97 7.84 10.70
CA MET A 228 -8.31 8.59 11.76
C MET A 228 -7.07 7.84 12.26
N ILE A 229 -5.89 8.47 12.21
CA ILE A 229 -4.63 7.88 12.70
C ILE A 229 -4.13 8.64 13.93
N THR A 230 -3.74 7.90 14.95
CA THR A 230 -3.02 8.44 16.11
C THR A 230 -1.54 8.52 15.78
N VAL A 231 -1.00 9.74 15.76
CA VAL A 231 0.40 9.98 15.41
C VAL A 231 1.25 9.81 16.66
N PRO A 232 2.37 9.06 16.60
CA PRO A 232 3.34 9.01 17.69
C PRO A 232 4.05 10.37 17.83
N ASN A 233 4.03 10.95 19.04
CA ASN A 233 4.69 12.22 19.36
C ASN A 233 4.29 13.39 18.42
N PRO A 234 2.99 13.76 18.36
CA PRO A 234 2.56 14.89 17.54
C PRO A 234 3.18 16.20 18.07
N PRO A 235 3.46 17.19 17.21
CA PRO A 235 3.84 18.51 17.66
C PRO A 235 2.80 19.13 18.60
N ALA A 236 3.27 20.03 19.46
CA ALA A 236 2.40 20.68 20.44
C ALA A 236 1.24 21.40 19.73
N ASN A 237 0.01 21.16 20.18
CA ASN A 237 -1.23 21.68 19.62
C ASN A 237 -1.70 21.05 18.29
N THR A 238 -1.03 20.00 17.79
CA THR A 238 -1.54 19.23 16.65
C THR A 238 -2.67 18.30 17.13
N PRO A 239 -3.87 18.33 16.52
CA PRO A 239 -4.95 17.39 16.86
C PRO A 239 -4.47 15.94 16.76
N ASN A 240 -4.85 15.09 17.71
CA ASN A 240 -4.50 13.67 17.71
C ASN A 240 -5.65 12.87 18.34
N PRO A 241 -6.36 11.99 17.60
CA PRO A 241 -6.06 11.50 16.25
C PRO A 241 -6.32 12.52 15.13
N ARG A 242 -5.75 12.24 13.94
CA ARG A 242 -5.83 13.09 12.74
C ARG A 242 -6.60 12.42 11.60
N PRO A 243 -7.38 13.18 10.82
CA PRO A 243 -8.07 12.66 9.66
C PRO A 243 -7.08 12.31 8.54
N VAL A 244 -7.29 11.14 7.94
CA VAL A 244 -6.50 10.59 6.84
C VAL A 244 -7.41 10.25 5.68
N LYS A 245 -7.01 10.70 4.49
CA LYS A 245 -7.66 10.39 3.22
C LYS A 245 -6.66 9.69 2.32
N PHE A 246 -6.93 8.43 1.99
CA PHE A 246 -6.11 7.65 1.09
C PHE A 246 -7.01 6.79 0.18
N PHE A 247 -7.34 7.37 -0.97
CA PHE A 247 -8.29 6.86 -1.95
C PHE A 247 -7.60 6.35 -3.21
N ASN A 248 -6.56 7.06 -3.67
CA ASN A 248 -5.82 6.71 -4.87
C ASN A 248 -4.30 6.82 -4.62
N PRO A 249 -3.57 5.70 -4.57
CA PRO A 249 -2.12 5.73 -4.39
C PRO A 249 -1.35 6.22 -5.63
N ASP A 250 -2.01 6.39 -6.78
CA ASP A 250 -1.39 6.85 -8.03
C ASP A 250 -1.34 8.38 -8.12
N THR A 251 -2.11 9.08 -7.30
CA THR A 251 -2.10 10.55 -7.24
C THR A 251 -1.22 10.99 -6.08
N THR A 252 0.03 11.38 -6.37
CA THR A 252 0.96 11.80 -5.31
C THR A 252 0.50 13.07 -4.61
N TYR A 253 -0.09 13.99 -5.38
CA TYR A 253 -0.39 15.36 -4.98
C TYR A 253 -1.87 15.71 -5.19
N ALA A 254 -2.76 14.94 -4.57
CA ALA A 254 -4.20 15.17 -4.64
C ALA A 254 -4.90 14.70 -3.36
N VAL A 255 -6.11 15.20 -3.12
CA VAL A 255 -6.95 14.69 -2.04
C VAL A 255 -7.15 13.18 -2.21
N GLY A 256 -6.84 12.41 -1.17
CA GLY A 256 -6.84 10.94 -1.24
C GLY A 256 -5.53 10.32 -1.72
N GLY A 257 -4.49 11.11 -1.95
CA GLY A 257 -3.14 10.64 -2.32
C GLY A 257 -2.23 10.34 -1.13
N PHE A 258 -0.99 9.95 -1.42
CA PHE A 258 0.05 9.83 -0.39
C PHE A 258 0.27 11.14 0.36
N THR A 259 0.16 12.25 -0.38
CA THR A 259 0.19 13.62 0.13
C THR A 259 -0.95 14.41 -0.51
N ASN A 260 -1.36 15.50 0.12
CA ASN A 260 -2.33 16.44 -0.41
C ASN A 260 -2.06 17.87 0.09
N GLN A 261 -2.85 18.82 -0.41
CA GLN A 261 -2.72 20.25 -0.09
C GLN A 261 -3.97 20.78 0.61
N GLU A 262 -4.73 19.90 1.26
CA GLU A 262 -5.80 20.40 2.13
C GLU A 262 -5.17 21.15 3.31
N THR A 263 -5.93 22.08 3.88
CA THR A 263 -5.54 22.78 5.11
C THR A 263 -6.61 22.49 6.16
N PRO A 264 -6.30 21.69 7.21
CA PRO A 264 -5.02 21.01 7.46
C PRO A 264 -4.76 19.84 6.48
N PRO A 265 -3.49 19.44 6.24
CA PRO A 265 -3.17 18.30 5.38
C PRO A 265 -3.72 16.99 5.93
N THR A 266 -4.25 16.15 5.03
CA THR A 266 -4.88 14.85 5.37
C THR A 266 -4.26 13.67 4.61
N GLY A 267 -3.17 13.89 3.88
CA GLY A 267 -2.47 12.82 3.16
C GLY A 267 -1.80 11.87 4.15
N ILE A 268 -1.81 10.57 3.85
CA ILE A 268 -1.31 9.52 4.77
C ILE A 268 0.12 9.78 5.24
N CYS A 269 1.00 10.27 4.36
CA CYS A 269 2.37 10.60 4.74
C CYS A 269 2.41 11.85 5.63
N GLN A 270 1.76 12.94 5.21
CA GLN A 270 1.78 14.22 5.94
C GLN A 270 1.16 14.14 7.33
N VAL A 271 0.18 13.25 7.53
CA VAL A 271 -0.41 13.06 8.85
C VAL A 271 0.62 12.57 9.88
N CYS A 272 1.56 11.73 9.47
CA CYS A 272 2.56 11.15 10.36
C CYS A 272 3.94 11.82 10.29
N HIS A 273 4.26 12.46 9.16
CA HIS A 273 5.60 12.99 8.87
C HIS A 273 5.81 14.38 9.50
N THR A 274 6.16 14.39 10.78
CA THR A 274 6.37 15.63 11.57
C THR A 274 7.82 16.09 11.63
N LYS A 275 8.76 15.21 11.28
CA LYS A 275 10.22 15.44 11.36
C LYS A 275 10.96 15.20 10.05
N THR A 276 10.26 14.95 8.95
CA THR A 276 10.91 14.79 7.66
C THR A 276 11.26 16.14 7.04
N THR A 277 12.20 16.13 6.10
CA THR A 277 12.63 17.34 5.39
C THR A 277 11.70 17.73 4.24
N HIS A 278 10.74 16.88 3.90
CA HIS A 278 9.77 17.08 2.84
C HIS A 278 8.42 16.50 3.23
N TRP A 279 7.36 17.01 2.59
CA TRP A 279 5.98 16.57 2.81
C TRP A 279 5.60 16.59 4.29
N THR A 280 5.94 17.69 4.96
CA THR A 280 5.74 17.86 6.39
C THR A 280 4.27 18.07 6.72
N GLU A 281 3.92 17.80 7.98
CA GLU A 281 2.54 17.85 8.45
C GLU A 281 1.84 19.21 8.36
N ASP A 282 2.63 20.30 8.30
CA ASP A 282 2.17 21.68 8.14
C ASP A 282 1.92 22.05 6.67
N GLY A 283 2.17 21.11 5.74
CA GLY A 283 2.02 21.31 4.31
C GLY A 283 3.19 22.06 3.66
N LEU A 284 4.20 22.46 4.42
CA LEU A 284 5.42 23.05 3.89
C LEU A 284 6.28 21.97 3.19
N LEU A 285 7.29 22.41 2.43
CA LEU A 285 8.30 21.54 1.80
C LEU A 285 7.69 20.46 0.87
N ASN A 286 6.66 20.85 0.11
CA ASN A 286 5.90 20.04 -0.85
C ASN A 286 6.57 19.88 -2.23
N ASN A 287 7.89 20.11 -2.32
CA ASN A 287 8.63 20.16 -3.58
C ASN A 287 9.38 18.85 -3.91
N HIS A 288 9.39 17.86 -3.01
CA HIS A 288 10.09 16.61 -3.25
C HIS A 288 9.32 15.72 -4.22
N ASN A 289 9.78 15.69 -5.47
CA ASN A 289 9.31 14.78 -6.50
C ASN A 289 7.77 14.80 -6.65
N ALA A 290 7.16 15.99 -6.61
CA ALA A 290 5.70 16.18 -6.52
C ALA A 290 4.88 15.55 -7.66
N SER A 291 5.53 15.28 -8.81
CA SER A 291 4.91 14.61 -9.96
C SER A 291 5.19 13.10 -10.04
N ILE A 292 5.98 12.54 -9.11
CA ILE A 292 6.37 11.13 -9.10
C ILE A 292 5.66 10.44 -7.95
N ARG A 293 5.22 9.20 -8.17
CA ARG A 293 4.58 8.39 -7.13
C ARG A 293 5.60 8.05 -6.04
N CYS A 294 5.25 8.28 -4.76
CA CYS A 294 6.16 8.01 -3.63
C CYS A 294 6.73 6.59 -3.69
N THR A 295 5.90 5.61 -4.01
CA THR A 295 6.28 4.18 -4.05
C THR A 295 7.16 3.79 -5.23
N ALA A 296 7.40 4.69 -6.18
CA ALA A 296 8.44 4.48 -7.18
C ALA A 296 9.84 4.54 -6.54
N CYS A 297 9.99 5.32 -5.46
CA CYS A 297 11.24 5.48 -4.74
C CYS A 297 11.20 4.84 -3.34
N HIS A 298 10.03 4.72 -2.72
CA HIS A 298 9.83 4.22 -1.36
C HIS A 298 9.11 2.86 -1.38
N ASP A 299 9.87 1.78 -1.24
CA ASP A 299 9.38 0.41 -1.35
C ASP A 299 8.40 0.09 -0.21
N THR A 300 7.14 -0.19 -0.55
CA THR A 300 6.08 -0.44 0.42
C THR A 300 6.33 -1.72 1.22
N ALA A 301 6.88 -2.76 0.60
CA ALA A 301 7.20 -4.02 1.25
C ALA A 301 8.28 -3.84 2.33
N LYS A 302 9.13 -2.81 2.18
CA LYS A 302 10.17 -2.45 3.14
C LYS A 302 9.76 -1.35 4.13
N GLY A 303 8.46 -1.15 4.32
CA GLY A 303 7.93 -0.10 5.20
C GLY A 303 8.25 1.30 4.66
N PHE A 304 8.23 1.48 3.34
CA PHE A 304 8.55 2.74 2.65
C PHE A 304 9.98 3.25 2.89
N LYS A 305 10.89 2.35 3.27
CA LYS A 305 12.31 2.64 3.23
C LYS A 305 12.65 3.12 1.81
N PRO A 306 13.38 4.24 1.65
CA PRO A 306 13.89 4.65 0.36
C PRO A 306 14.61 3.45 -0.28
N GLY A 307 14.14 3.06 -1.45
CA GLY A 307 14.73 1.99 -2.23
C GLY A 307 16.16 2.40 -2.58
N GLY A 308 17.12 1.66 -2.05
CA GLY A 308 18.40 1.56 -2.74
C GLY A 308 18.17 0.83 -4.06
N HIS A 309 18.92 1.21 -5.08
CA HIS A 309 18.95 0.53 -6.37
C HIS A 309 20.09 -0.50 -6.40
N THR A 310 19.88 -1.62 -7.11
CA THR A 310 20.94 -2.59 -7.45
C THR A 310 21.51 -2.27 -8.84
N ASP A 311 22.61 -2.88 -9.27
CA ASP A 311 23.16 -2.67 -10.62
C ASP A 311 22.14 -2.98 -11.72
N ALA A 312 21.26 -3.96 -11.47
CA ALA A 312 20.19 -4.35 -12.37
C ALA A 312 19.09 -3.30 -12.52
N THR A 313 18.98 -2.36 -11.57
CA THR A 313 18.04 -1.22 -11.65
C THR A 313 18.41 -0.27 -12.79
N PHE A 314 19.64 -0.33 -13.29
CA PHE A 314 20.17 0.55 -14.32
C PHE A 314 20.48 -0.18 -15.63
N ALA A 315 19.62 -1.08 -16.08
CA ALA A 315 19.77 -1.73 -17.39
C ALA A 315 19.76 -0.69 -18.55
N TRP A 316 20.93 -0.12 -18.77
CA TRP A 316 21.52 0.62 -19.89
C TRP A 316 20.92 1.95 -20.33
N ALA A 317 19.87 2.46 -19.67
CA ALA A 317 19.38 3.83 -19.84
C ALA A 317 18.96 4.45 -18.50
N GLY A 318 19.88 4.52 -17.54
CA GLY A 318 19.63 5.06 -16.20
C GLY A 318 19.41 6.57 -16.19
N ASP A 319 18.16 7.01 -16.08
CA ASP A 319 17.83 8.41 -15.76
C ASP A 319 17.84 8.61 -14.25
N CYS A 320 19.01 8.95 -13.69
CA CYS A 320 19.17 9.28 -12.26
C CYS A 320 18.21 10.40 -11.81
N ASN A 321 17.87 11.30 -12.73
CA ASN A 321 16.99 12.44 -12.51
C ASN A 321 15.52 12.04 -12.27
N THR A 322 15.13 10.81 -12.64
CA THR A 322 13.78 10.30 -12.36
C THR A 322 13.51 10.16 -10.86
N CYS A 323 14.54 9.91 -10.05
CA CYS A 323 14.38 9.75 -8.60
C CYS A 323 15.13 10.84 -7.81
N HIS A 324 16.22 11.36 -8.37
CA HIS A 324 17.08 12.36 -7.73
C HIS A 324 17.12 13.65 -8.56
N THR A 325 16.20 14.57 -8.25
CA THR A 325 15.95 15.81 -9.01
C THR A 325 16.91 16.96 -8.70
N ASP A 326 18.03 16.70 -8.00
CA ASP A 326 19.01 17.73 -7.64
C ASP A 326 19.99 18.11 -8.77
N GLY A 327 19.67 17.73 -10.02
CA GLY A 327 20.44 18.11 -11.21
C GLY A 327 21.80 17.43 -11.31
N GLY A 328 21.99 16.26 -10.67
CA GLY A 328 23.20 15.44 -10.82
C GLY A 328 24.41 15.92 -10.01
N GLN A 329 24.45 17.19 -9.59
CA GLN A 329 25.56 17.73 -8.80
C GLN A 329 25.55 17.25 -7.34
N GLY A 330 24.39 16.83 -6.81
CA GLY A 330 24.23 16.38 -5.42
C GLY A 330 23.99 14.87 -5.25
N ILE A 331 23.66 14.11 -6.30
CA ILE A 331 23.30 12.69 -6.18
C ILE A 331 24.44 11.85 -5.58
N VAL A 332 25.66 12.04 -6.08
CA VAL A 332 26.77 11.18 -5.69
C VAL A 332 27.38 11.63 -4.35
N ALA A 333 27.51 12.93 -4.13
CA ALA A 333 28.05 13.49 -2.88
C ALA A 333 27.03 13.52 -1.73
N GLY A 334 25.77 13.81 -2.03
CA GLY A 334 24.67 13.92 -1.07
C GLY A 334 23.98 12.60 -0.78
N VAL A 335 23.48 11.91 -1.81
CA VAL A 335 22.72 10.65 -1.63
C VAL A 335 23.66 9.48 -1.35
N HIS A 336 24.73 9.34 -2.12
CA HIS A 336 25.68 8.21 -2.03
C HIS A 336 26.90 8.51 -1.15
N LYS A 337 27.00 9.70 -0.57
CA LYS A 337 28.08 10.13 0.34
C LYS A 337 29.49 9.88 -0.22
N ASN A 338 29.66 10.03 -1.54
CA ASN A 338 30.90 9.75 -2.28
C ASN A 338 31.38 8.28 -2.19
N THR A 339 30.48 7.32 -2.00
CA THR A 339 30.85 5.89 -1.95
C THR A 339 30.94 5.32 -3.37
N CYS A 340 32.13 5.41 -3.98
CA CYS A 340 32.37 5.05 -5.38
C CYS A 340 32.04 3.59 -5.73
N THR A 341 32.22 2.66 -4.78
CA THR A 341 32.00 1.22 -4.99
C THR A 341 30.53 0.83 -5.14
N LEU A 342 29.60 1.75 -4.88
CA LEU A 342 28.17 1.49 -5.06
C LEU A 342 27.77 1.35 -6.53
N CYS A 343 28.48 2.02 -7.45
CA CYS A 343 28.22 1.95 -8.89
C CYS A 343 29.35 1.26 -9.67
N HIS A 344 30.56 1.18 -9.09
CA HIS A 344 31.74 0.56 -9.71
C HIS A 344 32.03 -0.83 -9.12
N ASN A 345 31.05 -1.73 -9.13
CA ASN A 345 31.16 -3.07 -8.55
C ASN A 345 31.37 -4.15 -9.63
N ASN A 346 32.45 -4.07 -10.41
CA ASN A 346 32.76 -5.13 -11.36
C ASN A 346 33.49 -6.31 -10.66
N PRO A 347 33.03 -7.56 -10.79
CA PRO A 347 33.77 -8.74 -10.29
C PRO A 347 35.14 -8.96 -10.97
N SER A 348 35.42 -8.31 -12.11
CA SER A 348 36.66 -8.48 -12.88
C SER A 348 37.66 -7.31 -12.78
N GLY A 349 37.39 -6.28 -11.97
CA GLY A 349 38.27 -5.11 -11.89
C GLY A 349 38.01 -4.28 -10.65
N GLY A 350 39.00 -4.22 -9.75
CA GLY A 350 38.96 -3.42 -8.52
C GLY A 350 38.88 -1.91 -8.77
N SER A 351 38.80 -1.15 -7.67
CA SER A 351 38.79 0.32 -7.68
C SER A 351 39.81 0.89 -8.67
N GLY A 352 39.35 1.72 -9.59
CA GLY A 352 40.22 2.42 -10.54
C GLY A 352 40.40 1.78 -11.92
N THR A 353 39.72 0.67 -12.23
CA THR A 353 39.90 -0.02 -13.53
C THR A 353 38.70 0.06 -14.47
N THR A 354 37.54 0.46 -13.96
CA THR A 354 36.26 0.36 -14.67
C THR A 354 35.92 1.63 -15.44
N ILE A 355 35.52 1.46 -16.70
CA ILE A 355 34.87 2.49 -17.52
C ILE A 355 33.42 2.04 -17.78
N VAL A 356 32.44 2.87 -17.43
CA VAL A 356 30.99 2.58 -17.58
C VAL A 356 30.28 3.69 -18.37
N GLY A 357 29.14 3.36 -18.99
CA GLY A 357 28.30 4.30 -19.74
C GLY A 357 28.69 4.50 -21.22
N VAL A 358 27.75 4.98 -22.04
CA VAL A 358 27.98 5.27 -23.46
C VAL A 358 29.01 6.41 -23.58
N GLY A 359 30.13 6.16 -24.25
CA GLY A 359 31.22 7.13 -24.38
C GLY A 359 32.20 7.18 -23.20
N GLY A 360 32.10 6.28 -22.22
CA GLY A 360 33.01 6.23 -21.07
C GLY A 360 32.68 7.25 -19.97
N ASP A 361 31.38 7.54 -19.83
CA ASP A 361 30.77 8.52 -18.94
C ASP A 361 31.20 8.43 -17.46
N GLY A 362 31.48 7.21 -16.97
CA GLY A 362 32.12 6.96 -15.69
C GLY A 362 33.47 6.30 -15.86
N ASN A 363 34.55 7.07 -15.72
CA ASN A 363 35.91 6.56 -15.85
C ASN A 363 36.64 6.55 -14.51
N ALA A 364 36.61 5.41 -13.82
CA ALA A 364 37.29 5.24 -12.53
C ALA A 364 38.82 5.34 -12.66
N GLN A 365 39.39 5.19 -13.86
CA GLN A 365 40.83 5.34 -14.09
C GLN A 365 41.31 6.78 -13.85
N LEU A 366 40.43 7.76 -13.98
CA LEU A 366 40.76 9.16 -13.67
C LEU A 366 40.97 9.36 -12.16
N GLY A 367 40.22 8.64 -11.32
CA GLY A 367 40.44 8.59 -9.87
C GLY A 367 41.67 7.77 -9.48
N ALA A 368 42.02 6.75 -10.27
CA ALA A 368 43.22 5.93 -10.06
C ALA A 368 44.53 6.69 -10.31
N ALA A 369 44.48 7.81 -11.04
CA ALA A 369 45.62 8.71 -11.25
C ALA A 369 45.92 9.60 -10.03
N LEU A 370 45.05 9.60 -9.01
CA LEU A 370 45.30 10.29 -7.74
C LEU A 370 46.12 9.42 -6.78
N ALA A 371 46.84 10.08 -5.86
CA ALA A 371 47.72 9.43 -4.90
C ALA A 371 46.96 8.47 -3.94
N ASP A 372 45.67 8.75 -3.71
CA ASP A 372 44.73 7.81 -3.10
C ASP A 372 43.35 7.93 -3.77
N PHE A 373 42.58 6.84 -3.79
CA PHE A 373 41.22 6.86 -4.34
C PHE A 373 40.23 7.60 -3.42
N ASN A 374 40.65 7.92 -2.18
CA ASN A 374 39.81 8.54 -1.16
C ASN A 374 39.67 10.06 -1.35
N THR A 375 40.59 10.70 -2.07
CA THR A 375 40.50 12.11 -2.46
C THR A 375 39.79 12.31 -3.80
N ALA A 376 39.51 11.24 -4.54
CA ALA A 376 38.74 11.31 -5.77
C ALA A 376 37.32 11.81 -5.47
N THR A 377 36.95 12.90 -6.13
CA THR A 377 35.56 13.38 -6.14
C THR A 377 34.83 12.81 -7.35
N CYS A 378 33.51 12.88 -7.33
CA CYS A 378 32.69 12.47 -8.47
C CYS A 378 33.15 13.16 -9.76
N LEU A 379 33.43 14.46 -9.72
CA LEU A 379 33.95 15.23 -10.85
C LEU A 379 35.35 14.81 -11.33
N THR A 380 36.09 14.08 -10.52
CA THR A 380 37.39 13.50 -10.89
C THR A 380 37.19 12.39 -11.93
N CYS A 381 36.21 11.51 -11.69
CA CYS A 381 35.87 10.38 -12.58
C CYS A 381 34.79 10.73 -13.60
N HIS A 382 34.08 11.83 -13.34
CA HIS A 382 32.97 12.36 -14.12
C HIS A 382 33.16 13.89 -14.44
N PRO A 383 34.04 14.26 -15.39
CA PRO A 383 34.23 15.65 -15.82
C PRO A 383 33.09 16.23 -16.67
N SER A 384 32.60 17.42 -16.29
CA SER A 384 31.33 18.07 -16.72
C SER A 384 31.10 18.29 -18.22
N SER A 385 32.11 18.06 -19.06
CA SER A 385 32.06 18.23 -20.51
C SER A 385 31.51 17.02 -21.28
N THR A 386 31.34 15.86 -20.64
CA THR A 386 30.93 14.61 -21.29
C THR A 386 29.53 14.12 -20.90
N TYR A 387 28.83 14.80 -19.97
CA TYR A 387 27.45 14.43 -19.59
C TYR A 387 26.42 14.89 -20.62
N PRO A 388 25.33 14.14 -20.79
CA PRO A 388 24.06 14.74 -21.18
C PRO A 388 23.72 15.79 -20.12
N LYS A 389 23.77 17.07 -20.49
CA LYS A 389 23.18 18.12 -19.66
C LYS A 389 21.67 17.87 -19.64
N PRO A 390 21.02 17.79 -18.46
CA PRO A 390 19.58 17.79 -18.40
C PRO A 390 19.07 19.16 -18.84
N TRP A 391 18.07 19.15 -19.73
CA TRP A 391 17.25 20.32 -20.01
C TRP A 391 16.31 20.59 -18.84
#